data_AF-A0A9P0GQ09-F1
#
_entry.id   AF-A0A9P0GQ09-F1
#
_cell.length_a   1.000
_cell.length_b   1.000
_cell.length_c   1.000
_cell.angle_alpha   90.00
_cell.angle_beta   90.00
_cell.angle_gamma   90.00
#
_symmetry.space_group_name_H-M   'P 1'
#
loop_
_entity.id
_entity.type
_entity.pdbx_description
1 polymer ?
#
loop_
_entity_poly.entity_id
_entity_poly.type
_entity_poly.pdbx_seq_one_letter_code
_entity_poly.pdbx_strand_id
1 'polypeptide(L)'
;MYRNNVFLLLFLKGIITSSAFMDKSTSNNCTEIRNNFAIANANFTYCAIQHSRPITLCENCVDIYSNVVESYANMSKDVINGSSCLNHFINLDRLEILQTLYQNSLDLWNRAKCHECFVFENGQHTRKQSNETVQFLKYYNIFMSCVNDTKDADTLCPDCMNNYILLRDYYSSISKYNEKIGLCMDLVDIMNTTWSFWSTSCCKYREHTEYTFIFLNVLVIIIPAVFYLIAQLYVKKKDPTIIQQSRFAESLTVSGT
;
A
#
# COMPACT_ATOMS: atom_id res chain seq x y z
N MET A 1 -25.08 -29.11 55.64
CA MET A 1 -24.28 -29.83 56.65
C MET A 1 -23.31 -30.74 55.90
N TYR A 2 -22.02 -30.40 55.95
CA TYR A 2 -20.94 -31.18 55.33
C TYR A 2 -20.74 -32.50 56.09
N ARG A 3 -20.63 -33.63 55.39
CA ARG A 3 -19.72 -34.72 55.80
C ARG A 3 -19.33 -35.61 54.62
N ASN A 4 -18.03 -35.58 54.36
CA ASN A 4 -17.20 -36.52 53.63
C ASN A 4 -17.71 -37.97 53.61
N ASN A 5 -17.55 -38.64 52.46
CA ASN A 5 -16.68 -39.80 52.36
C ASN A 5 -16.24 -40.07 50.92
N VAL A 6 -14.95 -39.89 50.71
CA VAL A 6 -14.14 -40.51 49.66
C VAL A 6 -14.28 -42.02 49.81
N PHE A 7 -14.71 -42.73 48.78
CA PHE A 7 -14.29 -44.09 48.41
C PHE A 7 -15.19 -44.58 47.26
N LEU A 8 -14.74 -44.46 46.01
CA LEU A 8 -14.84 -45.48 44.95
C LEU A 8 -14.27 -44.95 43.61
N LEU A 9 -12.98 -44.62 43.60
CA LEU A 9 -12.19 -44.45 42.38
C LEU A 9 -11.75 -45.83 41.87
N LEU A 10 -12.63 -46.66 41.29
CA LEU A 10 -12.16 -47.95 40.74
C LEU A 10 -12.96 -48.60 39.59
N PHE A 11 -13.74 -47.88 38.76
CA PHE A 11 -14.41 -48.53 37.61
C PHE A 11 -14.49 -47.74 36.29
N LEU A 12 -13.44 -46.99 35.93
CA LEU A 12 -13.26 -46.53 34.54
C LEU A 12 -11.79 -46.66 34.10
N LYS A 13 -11.25 -47.89 34.08
CA LYS A 13 -10.20 -48.22 33.10
C LYS A 13 -10.89 -48.50 31.77
N GLY A 14 -11.49 -47.45 31.21
CA GLY A 14 -11.89 -47.41 29.82
C GLY A 14 -10.62 -47.52 28.98
N ILE A 15 -10.65 -48.47 28.06
CA ILE A 15 -9.61 -48.79 27.11
C ILE A 15 -9.35 -47.55 26.24
N ILE A 16 -8.40 -46.71 26.65
CA ILE A 16 -7.72 -45.81 25.73
C ILE A 16 -6.61 -46.67 25.11
N THR A 17 -6.99 -47.55 24.18
CA THR A 17 -6.05 -47.93 23.13
C THR A 17 -5.74 -46.65 22.39
N SER A 18 -4.60 -46.05 22.73
CA SER A 18 -3.82 -45.25 21.81
C SER A 18 -3.71 -46.08 20.53
N SER A 19 -4.63 -45.83 19.59
CA SER A 19 -4.30 -46.01 18.19
C SER A 19 -3.29 -44.90 17.93
N ALA A 20 -2.04 -45.19 18.25
CA ALA A 20 -0.94 -44.68 17.46
C ALA A 20 -1.33 -45.02 16.03
N PHE A 21 -1.93 -44.04 15.34
CA PHE A 21 -2.12 -44.08 13.91
C PHE A 21 -0.69 -44.16 13.38
N MET A 22 -0.24 -45.39 13.14
CA MET A 22 1.02 -45.65 12.48
C MET A 22 0.86 -45.02 11.11
N ASP A 23 1.42 -43.82 10.99
CA ASP A 23 1.63 -43.14 9.73
C ASP A 23 2.31 -44.16 8.83
N LYS A 24 1.60 -44.54 7.77
CA LYS A 24 2.01 -45.59 6.83
C LYS A 24 3.25 -45.08 6.12
N SER A 25 4.41 -45.34 6.72
CA SER A 25 5.76 -44.98 6.28
C SER A 25 5.73 -43.87 5.22
N THR A 26 5.43 -42.65 5.64
CA THR A 26 5.84 -41.47 4.89
C THR A 26 7.33 -41.69 4.64
N SER A 27 7.71 -42.02 3.41
CA SER A 27 9.09 -42.40 3.10
C SER A 27 10.00 -41.34 3.72
N ASN A 28 11.09 -41.73 4.39
CA ASN A 28 11.96 -40.80 5.12
C ASN A 28 12.31 -39.55 4.28
N ASN A 29 12.35 -39.71 2.95
CA ASN A 29 12.53 -38.66 1.97
C ASN A 29 11.42 -37.58 1.93
N CYS A 30 10.12 -37.93 1.93
CA CYS A 30 9.05 -36.91 1.93
C CYS A 30 9.03 -36.08 3.23
N THR A 31 9.39 -36.69 4.36
CA THR A 31 9.50 -35.97 5.65
C THR A 31 10.64 -34.96 5.60
N GLU A 32 11.76 -35.31 4.97
CA GLU A 32 12.90 -34.40 4.75
C GLU A 32 12.53 -33.23 3.82
N ILE A 33 11.92 -33.51 2.66
CA ILE A 33 11.49 -32.46 1.72
C ILE A 33 10.50 -31.49 2.39
N ARG A 34 9.56 -32.00 3.20
CA ARG A 34 8.64 -31.15 3.98
C ARG A 34 9.40 -30.27 4.98
N ASN A 35 10.40 -30.82 5.67
CA ASN A 35 11.20 -30.05 6.62
C ASN A 35 12.00 -28.94 5.92
N ASN A 36 12.52 -29.19 4.70
CA ASN A 36 13.20 -28.18 3.90
C ASN A 36 12.27 -27.01 3.55
N PHE A 37 11.03 -27.29 3.14
CA PHE A 37 10.03 -26.23 2.93
C PHE A 37 9.72 -25.47 4.22
N ALA A 38 9.56 -26.18 5.35
CA ALA A 38 9.28 -25.54 6.64
C ALA A 38 10.39 -24.57 7.06
N ILE A 39 11.66 -24.97 6.89
CA ILE A 39 12.83 -24.13 7.18
C ILE A 39 12.87 -22.92 6.22
N ALA A 40 12.69 -23.15 4.92
CA ALA A 40 12.69 -22.07 3.93
C ALA A 40 11.60 -21.03 4.21
N ASN A 41 10.37 -21.49 4.48
CA ASN A 41 9.23 -20.61 4.77
C ASN A 41 9.42 -19.84 6.09
N ALA A 42 9.95 -20.49 7.13
CA ALA A 42 10.27 -19.83 8.40
C ALA A 42 11.33 -18.74 8.22
N ASN A 43 12.39 -19.03 7.46
CA ASN A 43 13.45 -18.06 7.15
C ASN A 43 12.91 -16.88 6.33
N PHE A 44 12.04 -17.13 5.35
CA PHE A 44 11.42 -16.06 4.57
C PHE A 44 10.54 -15.16 5.44
N THR A 45 9.71 -15.76 6.28
CA THR A 45 8.86 -15.03 7.23
C THR A 45 9.70 -14.17 8.17
N TYR A 46 10.79 -14.73 8.70
CA TYR A 46 11.72 -14.00 9.55
C TYR A 46 12.37 -12.82 8.81
N CYS A 47 12.88 -13.04 7.60
CA CYS A 47 13.47 -11.98 6.78
C CYS A 47 12.46 -10.87 6.49
N ALA A 48 11.24 -11.23 6.10
CA ALA A 48 10.20 -10.25 5.81
C ALA A 48 9.84 -9.36 7.01
N ILE A 49 9.87 -9.91 8.22
CA ILE A 49 9.64 -9.14 9.45
C ILE A 49 10.81 -8.20 9.73
N GLN A 50 12.06 -8.69 9.63
CA GLN A 50 13.26 -7.86 9.86
C GLN A 50 13.36 -6.68 8.89
N HIS A 51 12.92 -6.87 7.65
CA HIS A 51 12.96 -5.87 6.59
C HIS A 51 11.63 -5.16 6.35
N SER A 52 10.78 -5.09 7.39
CA SER A 52 9.46 -4.45 7.31
C SER A 52 9.47 -2.94 7.55
N ARG A 53 10.51 -2.41 8.21
CA ARG A 53 10.69 -0.97 8.51
C ARG A 53 12.19 -0.62 8.65
N PRO A 54 12.78 0.18 7.75
CA PRO A 54 12.26 0.56 6.43
C PRO A 54 12.03 -0.68 5.55
N ILE A 55 11.11 -0.59 4.59
CA ILE A 55 10.77 -1.72 3.73
C ILE A 55 11.93 -1.97 2.77
N THR A 56 12.62 -3.10 2.95
CA THR A 56 13.75 -3.56 2.12
C THR A 56 13.63 -5.06 1.85
N LEU A 57 12.38 -5.51 1.71
CA LEU A 57 11.99 -6.91 1.58
C LEU A 57 12.51 -7.50 0.27
N CYS A 58 12.31 -6.78 -0.83
CA CYS A 58 12.63 -7.31 -2.16
C CYS A 58 14.13 -7.50 -2.31
N GLU A 59 14.93 -6.51 -1.92
CA GLU A 59 16.39 -6.55 -2.03
C GLU A 59 17.01 -7.62 -1.11
N ASN A 60 16.62 -7.68 0.16
CA ASN A 60 17.31 -8.52 1.15
C ASN A 60 16.77 -9.96 1.23
N CYS A 61 15.52 -10.20 0.83
CA CYS A 61 14.87 -11.51 1.00
C CYS A 61 14.74 -12.31 -0.32
N VAL A 62 15.28 -11.84 -1.44
CA VAL A 62 15.15 -12.49 -2.76
C VAL A 62 15.67 -13.92 -2.81
N ASP A 63 16.84 -14.18 -2.21
CA ASP A 63 17.43 -15.52 -2.18
C ASP A 63 16.61 -16.46 -1.28
N ILE A 64 16.13 -15.94 -0.16
CA ILE A 64 15.34 -16.71 0.80
C ILE A 64 13.97 -17.05 0.21
N TYR A 65 13.35 -16.10 -0.50
CA TYR A 65 12.12 -16.31 -1.26
C TYR A 65 12.31 -17.37 -2.35
N SER A 66 13.43 -17.32 -3.08
CA SER A 66 13.76 -18.32 -4.10
C SER A 66 13.82 -19.73 -3.53
N ASN A 67 14.37 -19.90 -2.32
CA ASN A 67 14.39 -21.17 -1.61
C ASN A 67 12.98 -21.67 -1.25
N VAL A 68 12.03 -20.78 -0.94
CA VAL A 68 10.62 -21.16 -0.70
C VAL A 68 9.99 -21.71 -1.97
N VAL A 69 10.19 -21.03 -3.10
CA VAL A 69 9.66 -21.46 -4.40
C VAL A 69 10.27 -22.80 -4.82
N GLU A 70 11.58 -22.96 -4.66
CA GLU A 70 12.28 -24.20 -5.01
C GLU A 70 11.89 -25.36 -4.10
N SER A 71 11.90 -25.17 -2.77
CA SER A 71 11.53 -26.23 -1.83
C SER A 71 10.10 -26.71 -2.01
N TYR A 72 9.16 -25.81 -2.30
CA TYR A 72 7.78 -26.16 -2.63
C TYR A 72 7.69 -26.87 -3.99
N ALA A 73 8.42 -26.41 -5.02
CA ALA A 73 8.46 -27.07 -6.31
C ALA A 73 9.01 -28.50 -6.22
N ASN A 74 10.01 -28.75 -5.37
CA ASN A 74 10.55 -30.08 -5.12
C ASN A 74 9.49 -31.01 -4.49
N MET A 75 8.67 -30.50 -3.55
CA MET A 75 7.53 -31.27 -3.02
C MET A 75 6.56 -31.72 -4.12
N SER A 76 6.34 -30.87 -5.13
CA SER A 76 5.44 -31.18 -6.26
C SER A 76 6.05 -32.17 -7.26
N LYS A 77 7.35 -32.06 -7.55
CA LYS A 77 8.05 -32.85 -8.58
C LYS A 77 8.54 -34.21 -8.10
N ASP A 78 8.86 -34.35 -6.82
CA ASP A 78 9.35 -35.59 -6.26
C ASP A 78 8.21 -36.60 -6.10
N VAL A 79 8.16 -37.54 -7.05
CA VAL A 79 7.19 -38.64 -7.07
C VAL A 79 7.79 -39.83 -6.33
N ILE A 80 7.21 -40.19 -5.19
CA ILE A 80 7.57 -41.38 -4.43
C ILE A 80 6.40 -42.35 -4.50
N ASN A 81 6.66 -43.58 -4.94
CA ASN A 81 5.64 -44.63 -5.10
C ASN A 81 4.46 -44.23 -6.02
N GLY A 82 4.73 -43.46 -7.08
CA GLY A 82 3.72 -43.07 -8.08
C GLY A 82 2.84 -41.87 -7.69
N SER A 83 3.03 -41.28 -6.51
CA SER A 83 2.37 -40.03 -6.08
C SER A 83 3.40 -38.97 -5.65
N SER A 84 3.13 -37.70 -5.98
CA SER A 84 3.90 -36.56 -5.47
C SER A 84 3.86 -36.50 -3.94
N CYS A 85 4.99 -36.18 -3.29
CA CYS A 85 5.02 -35.95 -1.83
C CYS A 85 4.02 -34.87 -1.41
N LEU A 86 3.80 -33.85 -2.25
CA LEU A 86 2.82 -32.79 -2.00
C LEU A 86 1.39 -33.33 -1.88
N ASN A 87 1.01 -34.26 -2.76
CA ASN A 87 -0.32 -34.87 -2.76
C ASN A 87 -0.60 -35.68 -1.48
N HIS A 88 0.45 -36.20 -0.84
CA HIS A 88 0.32 -36.91 0.42
C HIS A 88 -0.04 -35.99 1.58
N PHE A 89 0.42 -34.73 1.56
CA PHE A 89 0.17 -33.78 2.65
C PHE A 89 -1.00 -32.82 2.39
N ILE A 90 -1.31 -32.50 1.12
CA ILE A 90 -2.40 -31.57 0.78
C ILE A 90 -3.76 -32.29 0.77
N ASN A 91 -3.87 -33.49 0.18
CA ASN A 91 -5.18 -34.13 -0.04
C ASN A 91 -5.78 -34.80 1.21
N LEU A 92 -5.04 -34.85 2.33
CA LEU A 92 -5.49 -35.49 3.57
C LEU A 92 -6.15 -34.49 4.54
N ASP A 93 -5.98 -33.19 4.35
CA ASP A 93 -6.45 -32.16 5.27
C ASP A 93 -7.14 -31.01 4.51
N ARG A 94 -8.35 -30.63 4.94
CA ARG A 94 -9.11 -29.50 4.38
C ARG A 94 -8.43 -28.14 4.61
N LEU A 95 -7.53 -28.05 5.58
CA LEU A 95 -6.80 -26.83 5.89
C LEU A 95 -5.64 -26.56 4.91
N GLU A 96 -5.09 -27.60 4.27
CA GLU A 96 -4.02 -27.50 3.28
C GLU A 96 -2.88 -26.55 3.70
N ILE A 97 -2.35 -26.73 4.93
CA ILE A 97 -1.42 -25.77 5.57
C ILE A 97 -0.23 -25.41 4.66
N LEU A 98 0.37 -26.41 4.00
CA LEU A 98 1.52 -26.22 3.12
C LEU A 98 1.20 -25.31 1.93
N GLN A 99 0.03 -25.53 1.30
CA GLN A 99 -0.46 -24.70 0.20
C GLN A 99 -0.68 -23.27 0.68
N THR A 100 -1.34 -23.11 1.83
CA THR A 100 -1.65 -21.81 2.40
C THR A 100 -0.38 -21.01 2.73
N LEU A 101 0.62 -21.64 3.35
CA LEU A 101 1.89 -20.98 3.68
C LEU A 101 2.67 -20.57 2.43
N TYR A 102 2.70 -21.44 1.41
CA TYR A 102 3.32 -21.13 0.14
C TYR A 102 2.63 -19.94 -0.54
N GLN A 103 1.29 -19.95 -0.59
CA GLN A 103 0.52 -18.86 -1.19
C GLN A 103 0.67 -17.55 -0.43
N ASN A 104 0.73 -17.57 0.89
CA ASN A 104 1.00 -16.35 1.67
C ASN A 104 2.36 -15.73 1.30
N SER A 105 3.38 -16.57 1.10
CA SER A 105 4.70 -16.12 0.67
C SER A 105 4.68 -15.53 -0.75
N LEU A 106 3.99 -16.21 -1.68
CA LEU A 106 3.79 -15.75 -3.05
C LEU A 106 3.03 -14.41 -3.09
N ASP A 107 1.92 -14.32 -2.36
CA ASP A 107 1.06 -13.13 -2.29
C ASP A 107 1.78 -11.95 -1.64
N LEU A 108 2.63 -12.20 -0.63
CA LEU A 108 3.46 -11.14 -0.06
C LEU A 108 4.44 -10.59 -1.10
N TRP A 109 5.15 -11.47 -1.81
CA TRP A 109 6.11 -11.10 -2.86
C TRP A 109 5.44 -10.33 -4.01
N ASN A 110 4.28 -10.80 -4.46
CA ASN A 110 3.52 -10.19 -5.55
C ASN A 110 2.88 -8.86 -5.16
N ARG A 111 2.32 -8.74 -3.94
CA ARG A 111 1.78 -7.45 -3.46
C ARG A 111 2.87 -6.40 -3.29
N ALA A 112 4.06 -6.82 -2.87
CA ALA A 112 5.25 -5.96 -2.84
C ALA A 112 5.83 -5.67 -4.24
N LYS A 113 5.31 -6.33 -5.28
CA LYS A 113 5.76 -6.22 -6.68
C LYS A 113 7.26 -6.38 -6.82
N CYS A 114 7.86 -7.28 -6.03
CA CYS A 114 9.30 -7.44 -5.98
C CYS A 114 9.90 -7.86 -7.32
N HIS A 115 9.11 -8.42 -8.23
CA HIS A 115 9.53 -8.70 -9.59
C HIS A 115 10.01 -7.47 -10.38
N GLU A 116 9.50 -6.27 -10.09
CA GLU A 116 9.90 -5.02 -10.78
C GLU A 116 11.28 -4.50 -10.34
N CYS A 117 11.72 -4.90 -9.16
CA CYS A 117 13.05 -4.54 -8.66
C CYS A 117 14.18 -5.26 -9.42
N PHE A 118 13.86 -6.33 -10.16
CA PHE A 118 14.83 -7.23 -10.76
C PHE A 118 14.65 -7.39 -12.27
N VAL A 119 15.71 -7.80 -12.98
CA VAL A 119 15.61 -8.14 -14.40
C VAL A 119 14.90 -9.48 -14.54
N PHE A 120 13.87 -9.50 -15.38
CA PHE A 120 13.17 -10.71 -15.79
C PHE A 120 13.83 -11.30 -17.04
N GLU A 121 14.63 -12.35 -16.89
CA GLU A 121 15.25 -13.06 -18.01
C GLU A 121 14.73 -14.50 -18.06
N ASN A 122 14.35 -14.97 -19.25
CA ASN A 122 13.96 -16.37 -19.51
C ASN A 122 12.86 -16.94 -18.60
N GLY A 123 11.91 -16.11 -18.15
CA GLY A 123 10.81 -16.58 -17.31
C GLY A 123 11.17 -16.79 -15.84
N GLN A 124 12.39 -16.41 -15.41
CA GLN A 124 12.82 -16.43 -14.02
C GLN A 124 13.25 -15.03 -13.55
N HIS A 125 12.98 -14.76 -12.27
CA HIS A 125 13.52 -13.58 -11.60
C HIS A 125 15.03 -13.78 -11.42
N THR A 126 15.82 -12.89 -12.03
CA THR A 126 17.26 -12.87 -11.77
C THR A 126 17.54 -12.12 -10.47
N ARG A 127 18.68 -12.39 -9.82
CA ARG A 127 19.13 -11.59 -8.68
C ARG A 127 19.61 -10.19 -9.06
N LYS A 128 19.64 -9.87 -10.36
CA LYS A 128 20.20 -8.63 -10.87
C LYS A 128 19.12 -7.55 -10.82
N GLN A 129 19.42 -6.42 -10.18
CA GLN A 129 18.52 -5.28 -10.13
C GLN A 129 18.21 -4.76 -11.53
N SER A 130 16.97 -4.30 -11.74
CA SER A 130 16.55 -3.66 -12.99
C SER A 130 17.31 -2.35 -13.22
N ASN A 131 17.45 -1.95 -14.49
CA ASN A 131 18.16 -0.71 -14.83
C ASN A 131 17.49 0.51 -14.17
N GLU A 132 16.16 0.46 -14.07
CA GLU A 132 15.32 1.46 -13.43
C GLU A 132 15.65 1.59 -11.95
N THR A 133 15.76 0.45 -11.25
CA THR A 133 16.10 0.35 -9.82
C THR A 133 17.51 0.88 -9.55
N VAL A 134 18.50 0.43 -10.32
CA VAL A 134 19.89 0.88 -10.17
C VAL A 134 20.00 2.40 -10.36
N GLN A 135 19.35 2.94 -11.38
CA GLN A 135 19.36 4.36 -11.66
C GLN A 135 18.61 5.17 -10.60
N PHE A 136 17.49 4.66 -10.07
CA PHE A 136 16.78 5.28 -8.95
C PHE A 136 17.68 5.37 -7.71
N LEU A 137 18.30 4.25 -7.32
CA LEU A 137 19.19 4.17 -6.16
C LEU A 137 20.40 5.09 -6.32
N LYS A 138 20.90 5.27 -7.54
CA LYS A 138 21.96 6.24 -7.84
C LYS A 138 21.52 7.68 -7.51
N TYR A 139 20.35 8.12 -7.99
CA TYR A 139 19.85 9.46 -7.68
C TYR A 139 19.55 9.63 -6.19
N TYR A 140 19.02 8.59 -5.55
CA TYR A 140 18.80 8.58 -4.11
C TYR A 140 20.11 8.75 -3.33
N ASN A 141 21.16 8.03 -3.70
CA ASN A 141 22.48 8.16 -3.07
C ASN A 141 23.09 9.55 -3.26
N ILE A 142 22.92 10.17 -4.43
CA ILE A 142 23.36 11.55 -4.69
C ILE A 142 22.62 12.53 -3.78
N PHE A 143 21.29 12.38 -3.67
CA PHE A 143 20.47 13.19 -2.78
C PHE A 143 20.88 13.02 -1.31
N MET A 144 21.01 11.77 -0.84
CA MET A 144 21.40 11.47 0.54
C MET A 144 22.83 11.93 0.86
N SER A 145 23.76 11.89 -0.10
CA SER A 145 25.08 12.48 0.07
C SER A 145 24.97 13.97 0.38
N CYS A 146 24.20 14.71 -0.43
CA CYS A 146 23.96 16.13 -0.18
C CYS A 146 23.35 16.38 1.21
N VAL A 147 22.34 15.59 1.60
CA VAL A 147 21.71 15.70 2.92
C VAL A 147 22.69 15.47 4.05
N ASN A 148 23.59 14.49 3.91
CA ASN A 148 24.58 14.17 4.93
C ASN A 148 25.74 15.17 5.00
N ASP A 149 26.11 15.76 3.86
CA ASP A 149 27.18 16.75 3.75
C ASP A 149 26.75 18.11 4.31
N THR A 150 25.47 18.47 4.20
CA THR A 150 24.92 19.72 4.72
C THR A 150 24.58 19.62 6.20
N LYS A 151 25.40 20.28 7.04
CA LYS A 151 25.22 20.29 8.50
C LYS A 151 24.19 21.32 8.99
N ASP A 152 23.99 22.39 8.22
CA ASP A 152 23.10 23.49 8.58
C ASP A 152 21.70 23.26 8.02
N ALA A 153 20.71 23.21 8.92
CA ALA A 153 19.32 22.95 8.55
C ALA A 153 18.72 24.02 7.60
N ASP A 154 19.20 25.26 7.70
CA ASP A 154 18.69 26.37 6.88
C ASP A 154 19.21 26.33 5.43
N THR A 155 20.38 25.74 5.18
CA THR A 155 20.97 25.64 3.83
C THR A 155 20.69 24.30 3.15
N LEU A 156 20.27 23.27 3.91
CA LEU A 156 19.91 21.95 3.40
C LEU A 156 18.99 22.01 2.17
N CYS A 157 17.92 22.78 2.26
CA CYS A 157 16.90 22.85 1.22
C CYS A 157 17.41 23.51 -0.06
N PRO A 158 17.98 24.73 -0.05
CA PRO A 158 18.50 25.33 -1.28
C PRO A 158 19.66 24.52 -1.89
N ASP A 159 20.52 23.93 -1.06
CA ASP A 159 21.68 23.18 -1.55
C ASP A 159 21.28 21.84 -2.21
N CYS A 160 20.31 21.13 -1.62
CA CYS A 160 19.90 19.82 -2.10
C CYS A 160 18.64 19.81 -2.98
N MET A 161 18.02 20.97 -3.23
CA MET A 161 16.78 21.09 -4.03
C MET A 161 16.93 20.45 -5.42
N ASN A 162 18.05 20.70 -6.11
CA ASN A 162 18.26 20.16 -7.45
C ASN A 162 18.38 18.63 -7.44
N ASN A 163 19.06 18.06 -6.44
CA ASN A 163 19.20 16.61 -6.30
C ASN A 163 17.86 15.96 -5.95
N TYR A 164 17.07 16.62 -5.08
CA TYR A 164 15.71 16.17 -4.75
C TYR A 164 14.78 16.19 -5.98
N ILE A 165 14.77 17.29 -6.75
CA ILE A 165 13.98 17.41 -7.98
C ILE A 165 14.37 16.32 -8.97
N LEU A 166 15.66 16.09 -9.18
CA LEU A 166 16.16 15.03 -10.06
C LEU A 166 15.64 13.64 -9.65
N LEU A 167 15.73 13.31 -8.36
CA LEU A 167 15.20 12.06 -7.81
C LEU A 167 13.68 11.94 -7.99
N ARG A 168 12.94 13.01 -7.64
CA ARG A 168 11.47 13.08 -7.74
C ARG A 168 11.00 12.91 -9.17
N ASP A 169 11.61 13.62 -10.11
CA ASP A 169 11.20 13.62 -11.50
C ASP A 169 11.52 12.27 -12.15
N TYR A 170 12.65 11.64 -11.80
CA TYR A 170 12.95 10.27 -12.22
C TYR A 170 11.95 9.25 -11.66
N TYR A 171 11.62 9.31 -10.36
CA TYR A 171 10.57 8.46 -9.80
C TYR A 171 9.22 8.68 -10.48
N SER A 172 8.87 9.93 -10.80
CA SER A 172 7.63 10.23 -11.53
C SER A 172 7.65 9.67 -12.96
N SER A 173 8.80 9.55 -13.62
CA SER A 173 8.89 9.03 -14.98
C SER A 173 8.68 7.51 -15.00
N ILE A 174 9.28 6.79 -14.06
CA ILE A 174 9.15 5.33 -13.95
C ILE A 174 7.84 4.87 -13.29
N SER A 175 7.21 5.71 -12.46
CA SER A 175 5.91 5.38 -11.85
C SER A 175 4.73 5.54 -12.82
N LYS A 176 4.78 6.50 -13.75
CA LYS A 176 3.69 6.79 -14.71
C LYS A 176 3.64 5.84 -15.91
N TYR A 177 4.77 5.27 -16.33
CA TYR A 177 4.78 4.29 -17.43
C TYR A 177 4.00 3.01 -17.07
N ASN A 178 3.77 2.82 -15.79
CA ASN A 178 3.39 1.57 -15.15
C ASN A 178 1.99 1.62 -14.55
N GLU A 179 1.03 2.31 -15.19
CA GLU A 179 -0.39 2.30 -14.79
C GLU A 179 -0.98 0.87 -14.68
N LYS A 180 -0.33 -0.13 -15.27
CA LYS A 180 -0.63 -1.56 -15.09
C LYS A 180 0.39 -2.36 -14.27
N ILE A 181 1.62 -1.84 -14.05
CA ILE A 181 2.76 -2.58 -13.48
C ILE A 181 3.51 -1.72 -12.43
N GLY A 182 2.82 -1.30 -11.36
CA GLY A 182 3.45 -0.41 -10.35
C GLY A 182 4.82 -0.85 -9.80
N LEU A 183 5.63 0.10 -9.32
CA LEU A 183 6.99 -0.10 -8.80
C LEU A 183 7.05 -1.07 -7.60
N CYS A 184 8.21 -1.68 -7.38
CA CYS A 184 8.44 -2.51 -6.20
C CYS A 184 8.40 -1.68 -4.90
N MET A 185 7.93 -2.32 -3.83
CA MET A 185 7.61 -1.65 -2.57
C MET A 185 8.83 -1.01 -1.90
N ASP A 186 10.02 -1.58 -2.07
CA ASP A 186 11.28 -1.02 -1.53
C ASP A 186 11.50 0.42 -2.06
N LEU A 187 11.32 0.66 -3.37
CA LEU A 187 11.48 1.99 -3.95
C LEU A 187 10.37 2.95 -3.52
N VAL A 188 9.14 2.45 -3.40
CA VAL A 188 7.99 3.22 -2.94
C VAL A 188 8.19 3.68 -1.50
N ASP A 189 8.72 2.82 -0.61
CA ASP A 189 8.99 3.15 0.78
C ASP A 189 10.15 4.16 0.92
N ILE A 190 11.22 4.00 0.13
CA ILE A 190 12.31 4.99 0.06
C ILE A 190 11.76 6.36 -0.34
N MET A 191 10.94 6.42 -1.40
CA MET A 191 10.40 7.70 -1.88
C MET A 191 9.40 8.29 -0.88
N ASN A 192 8.52 7.49 -0.27
CA ASN A 192 7.59 7.97 0.74
C ASN A 192 8.32 8.54 1.97
N THR A 193 9.36 7.86 2.42
CA THR A 193 10.21 8.33 3.53
C THR A 193 10.94 9.62 3.14
N THR A 194 11.45 9.69 1.91
CA THR A 194 12.11 10.88 1.36
C THR A 194 11.16 12.07 1.28
N TRP A 195 9.92 11.87 0.80
CA TRP A 195 8.90 12.91 0.76
C TRP A 195 8.50 13.38 2.15
N SER A 196 8.33 12.45 3.10
CA SER A 196 8.04 12.81 4.49
C SER A 196 9.15 13.68 5.06
N PHE A 197 10.41 13.25 4.91
CA PHE A 197 11.60 13.99 5.33
C PHE A 197 11.68 15.37 4.67
N TRP A 198 11.54 15.43 3.35
CA TRP A 198 11.64 16.68 2.60
C TRP A 198 10.51 17.64 2.96
N SER A 199 9.28 17.14 3.13
CA SER A 199 8.13 17.96 3.52
C SER A 199 8.30 18.53 4.93
N THR A 200 8.88 17.78 5.86
CA THR A 200 9.10 18.26 7.22
C THR A 200 10.25 19.27 7.29
N SER A 201 11.35 18.99 6.58
CA SER A 201 12.58 19.79 6.65
C SER A 201 12.52 21.03 5.74
N CYS A 202 11.85 20.94 4.60
CA CYS A 202 11.89 21.95 3.53
C CYS A 202 10.53 22.55 3.17
N CYS A 203 9.56 22.53 4.11
CA CYS A 203 8.20 23.03 3.90
C CYS A 203 8.14 24.47 3.31
N LYS A 204 9.04 25.36 3.75
CA LYS A 204 9.10 26.76 3.29
C LYS A 204 9.44 26.93 1.80
N TYR A 205 10.07 25.92 1.20
CA TYR A 205 10.48 25.93 -0.21
C TYR A 205 9.45 25.27 -1.13
N ARG A 206 8.24 24.98 -0.62
CA ARG A 206 7.15 24.47 -1.44
C ARG A 206 6.69 25.58 -2.39
N GLU A 207 6.88 25.34 -3.67
CA GLU A 207 6.50 26.29 -4.72
C GLU A 207 4.98 26.43 -4.74
N HIS A 208 4.48 27.53 -4.20
CA HIS A 208 3.08 27.91 -4.31
C HIS A 208 2.95 29.19 -5.12
N THR A 209 2.20 29.10 -6.21
CA THR A 209 1.66 30.27 -6.93
C THR A 209 0.46 30.82 -6.15
N GLU A 210 0.66 31.16 -4.87
CA GLU A 210 -0.39 31.73 -4.00
C GLU A 210 -0.95 33.01 -4.60
N TYR A 211 -0.09 33.81 -5.25
CA TYR A 211 -0.48 35.05 -5.92
C TYR A 211 -1.52 34.84 -7.01
N THR A 212 -1.38 33.80 -7.84
CA THR A 212 -2.35 33.49 -8.90
C THR A 212 -3.70 33.09 -8.31
N PHE A 213 -3.67 32.29 -7.24
CA PHE A 213 -4.90 31.87 -6.56
C PHE A 213 -5.60 33.05 -5.88
N ILE A 214 -4.87 33.88 -5.12
CA ILE A 214 -5.42 35.05 -4.44
C ILE A 214 -6.03 36.02 -5.47
N PHE A 215 -5.30 36.29 -6.57
CA PHE A 215 -5.76 37.18 -7.63
C PHE A 215 -7.09 36.71 -8.24
N LEU A 216 -7.20 35.41 -8.57
CA LEU A 216 -8.43 34.84 -9.13
C LEU A 216 -9.61 34.94 -8.16
N ASN A 217 -9.39 34.67 -6.87
CA ASN A 217 -10.44 34.76 -5.86
C ASN A 217 -10.94 36.20 -5.67
N VAL A 218 -10.03 37.17 -5.63
CA VAL A 218 -10.39 38.60 -5.54
C VAL A 218 -11.22 39.01 -6.76
N LEU A 219 -10.84 38.58 -7.96
CA LEU A 219 -11.55 38.90 -9.19
C LEU A 219 -12.98 38.34 -9.18
N VAL A 220 -13.17 37.10 -8.72
CA VAL A 220 -14.48 36.47 -8.57
C VAL A 220 -15.37 37.24 -7.58
N ILE A 221 -14.82 37.82 -6.51
CA ILE A 221 -15.56 38.63 -5.53
C ILE A 221 -15.94 40.01 -6.09
N ILE A 222 -15.08 40.62 -6.91
CA ILE A 222 -15.32 41.96 -7.48
C ILE A 222 -16.41 41.95 -8.56
N ILE A 223 -16.49 40.88 -9.37
CA ILE A 223 -17.49 40.76 -10.46
C ILE A 223 -18.92 41.05 -9.99
N PRO A 224 -19.48 40.40 -8.94
CA PRO A 224 -20.84 40.66 -8.49
C PRO A 224 -21.01 42.07 -7.92
N ALA A 225 -20.00 42.61 -7.21
CA ALA A 225 -20.07 43.97 -6.69
C ALA A 225 -20.19 45.01 -7.82
N VAL A 226 -19.37 44.86 -8.87
CA VAL A 226 -19.43 45.72 -10.06
C VAL A 226 -20.77 45.52 -10.80
N PHE A 227 -21.25 44.29 -10.92
CA PHE A 227 -22.56 44.01 -11.53
C PHE A 227 -23.69 44.74 -10.81
N TYR A 228 -23.75 44.70 -9.48
CA TYR A 228 -24.78 45.40 -8.71
C TYR A 228 -24.65 46.92 -8.80
N LEU A 229 -23.44 47.48 -8.83
CA LEU A 229 -23.23 48.92 -9.03
C LEU A 229 -23.71 49.37 -10.41
N ILE A 230 -23.39 48.60 -11.46
CA ILE A 230 -23.88 48.86 -12.82
C ILE A 230 -25.42 48.76 -12.85
N ALA A 231 -26.00 47.72 -12.25
CA ALA A 231 -27.46 47.60 -12.18
C ALA A 231 -28.12 48.81 -11.51
N GLN A 232 -27.55 49.35 -10.42
CA GLN A 232 -28.09 50.54 -9.76
C GLN A 232 -27.97 51.81 -10.59
N LEU A 233 -26.91 51.96 -11.39
CA LEU A 233 -26.70 53.15 -12.23
C LEU A 233 -27.55 53.12 -13.51
N TYR A 234 -27.75 51.94 -14.11
CA TYR A 234 -28.41 51.80 -15.41
C TYR A 234 -29.90 51.44 -15.33
N VAL A 235 -30.37 50.83 -14.24
CA VAL A 235 -31.80 50.60 -14.02
C VAL A 235 -32.44 51.92 -13.60
N LYS A 236 -32.99 52.66 -14.57
CA LYS A 236 -33.93 53.75 -14.28
C LYS A 236 -35.04 53.19 -13.39
N LYS A 237 -35.26 53.80 -12.21
CA LYS A 237 -36.47 53.57 -11.42
C LYS A 237 -37.66 53.80 -12.35
N LYS A 238 -38.32 52.72 -12.79
CA LYS A 238 -39.68 52.83 -13.33
C LYS A 238 -40.53 53.18 -12.13
N ASP A 239 -40.95 54.44 -12.04
CA ASP A 239 -42.00 54.81 -11.10
C ASP A 239 -43.19 53.87 -11.34
N PRO A 240 -43.72 53.22 -10.30
CA PRO A 240 -44.87 52.35 -10.47
C PRO A 240 -45.99 53.19 -11.05
N THR A 241 -46.50 52.82 -12.24
CA THR A 241 -47.75 53.39 -12.76
C THR A 241 -48.83 53.03 -11.75
N ILE A 242 -49.21 54.00 -10.91
CA ILE A 242 -50.32 53.85 -9.97
C ILE A 242 -51.56 53.66 -10.82
N ILE A 243 -52.05 52.42 -10.92
CA ILE A 243 -53.37 52.15 -11.45
C ILE A 243 -54.34 52.69 -10.41
N GLN A 244 -54.84 53.92 -10.62
CA GLN A 244 -55.91 54.46 -9.79
C GLN A 244 -57.12 53.52 -9.89
N GLN A 245 -57.43 52.82 -8.81
CA GLN A 245 -58.68 52.06 -8.72
C GLN A 245 -59.84 53.04 -8.57
N SER A 246 -60.64 53.18 -9.62
CA SER A 246 -61.87 54.00 -9.68
C SER A 246 -63.00 53.52 -8.75
N ARG A 247 -62.81 52.41 -8.02
CA ARG A 247 -63.82 51.82 -7.13
C ARG A 247 -64.24 52.72 -5.96
N PHE A 248 -63.42 53.69 -5.55
CA PHE A 248 -63.81 54.63 -4.48
C PHE A 248 -64.78 55.74 -4.94
N ALA A 249 -64.88 56.01 -6.24
CA ALA A 249 -65.84 57.00 -6.74
C ALA A 249 -67.27 56.43 -6.80
N GLU A 250 -67.39 55.12 -7.04
CA GLU A 250 -68.69 54.43 -7.18
C GLU A 250 -69.35 54.16 -5.83
N SER A 251 -68.59 54.06 -4.73
CA SER A 251 -69.16 53.93 -3.37
C SER A 251 -69.69 55.24 -2.78
N LEU A 252 -69.27 56.39 -3.33
CA LEU A 252 -69.71 57.71 -2.86
C LEU A 252 -71.01 58.17 -3.53
N THR A 253 -71.38 57.63 -4.69
CA THR A 253 -72.65 57.96 -5.37
C THR A 253 -73.83 57.16 -4.84
N VAL A 254 -73.60 55.98 -4.24
CA VAL A 254 -74.67 55.12 -3.68
C VAL A 254 -75.11 55.54 -2.27
N SER A 255 -74.32 56.35 -1.55
CA SER A 255 -74.67 56.80 -0.19
C SER A 255 -75.45 58.12 -0.15
N GLY A 256 -75.92 58.63 -1.30
CA GLY A 256 -76.52 59.96 -1.45
C GLY A 256 -78.00 60.00 -1.85
N THR A 257 -78.75 58.90 -1.69
CA THR A 257 -80.21 58.85 -1.94
C THR A 257 -80.95 58.29 -0.74
#